data_AF-A0A0F9KHM4-F1
#
_entry.id   AF-A0A0F9KHM4-F1
#
_cell.length_a   1.000
_cell.length_b   1.000
_cell.length_c   1.000
_cell.angle_alpha   90.00
_cell.angle_beta   90.00
_cell.angle_gamma   90.00
#
_symmetry.space_group_name_H-M   'P 1'
#
loop_
_entity.id
_entity.type
_entity.pdbx_description
1 polymer ?
#
loop_
_entity_poly.entity_id
_entity_poly.type
_entity_poly.pdbx_seq_one_letter_code
_entity_poly.pdbx_strand_id
1 'polypeptide(L)'
;MDKKSNSVIGVLDFKDAIIGDPAIDLATQLHLGKNFARLVLKAYQDQKGVVDEWLWYRMKKYFVLRELRWFYFALKVENLVEFEESIRKIRRSLNFTQLKSV
;
A
#
# COMPACT_ATOMS: atom_id res chain seq x y z
N MET A 1 3.30 -7.94 16.33
CA MET A 1 4.57 -7.37 16.84
C MET A 1 4.96 -8.20 18.05
N ASP A 2 6.11 -8.86 18.01
CA ASP A 2 6.66 -9.46 19.23
C ASP A 2 6.92 -8.32 20.23
N LYS A 3 6.48 -8.49 21.47
CA LYS A 3 6.62 -7.43 22.49
C LYS A 3 8.07 -7.28 22.97
N LYS A 4 8.96 -8.22 22.61
CA LYS A 4 10.36 -8.26 23.05
C LYS A 4 11.34 -7.74 22.00
N SER A 5 11.09 -8.01 20.72
CA SER A 5 11.90 -7.50 19.61
C SER A 5 11.10 -6.48 18.80
N ASN A 6 11.57 -5.23 18.73
CA ASN A 6 11.01 -4.19 17.84
C ASN A 6 11.35 -4.50 16.36
N SER A 7 11.18 -5.75 15.94
CA SER A 7 11.65 -6.30 14.68
C SER A 7 10.51 -7.08 14.00
N VAL A 8 10.55 -7.12 12.67
CA VAL A 8 9.66 -7.97 11.89
C VAL A 8 10.16 -9.40 12.01
N ILE A 9 9.37 -10.27 12.66
CA ILE A 9 9.71 -11.69 12.87
C ILE A 9 9.04 -12.62 11.85
N GLY A 10 8.15 -12.09 11.01
CA GLY A 10 7.45 -12.86 10.00
C GLY A 10 6.47 -12.03 9.20
N VAL A 11 6.17 -12.51 7.99
CA VAL A 11 5.13 -12.04 7.08
C VAL A 11 4.25 -13.24 6.75
N LEU A 12 2.93 -13.06 6.62
CA LEU A 12 1.95 -14.13 6.41
C LEU A 12 1.05 -13.80 5.20
N ASP A 13 0.20 -14.76 4.81
CA ASP A 13 -0.80 -14.63 3.73
C ASP A 13 -0.23 -14.44 2.31
N PHE A 14 0.68 -15.32 1.89
CA PHE A 14 1.33 -15.32 0.57
C PHE A 14 0.46 -15.88 -0.59
N LYS A 15 -0.84 -16.11 -0.39
CA LYS A 15 -1.70 -16.74 -1.41
C LYS A 15 -1.79 -15.95 -2.74
N ASP A 16 -1.63 -14.63 -2.66
CA ASP A 16 -1.67 -13.71 -3.79
C ASP A 16 -0.25 -13.32 -4.29
N ALA A 17 0.81 -14.01 -3.80
CA ALA A 17 2.19 -13.67 -4.16
C ALA A 17 2.49 -13.99 -5.63
N ILE A 18 3.11 -13.04 -6.31
CA ILE A 18 3.45 -13.13 -7.74
C ILE A 18 4.81 -12.48 -8.01
N ILE A 19 5.43 -12.84 -9.13
CA ILE A 19 6.53 -12.05 -9.70
C ILE A 19 5.87 -10.84 -10.39
N GLY A 20 6.18 -9.63 -9.92
CA GLY A 20 5.52 -8.42 -10.40
C GLY A 20 6.25 -7.13 -10.01
N ASP A 21 5.57 -6.01 -10.20
CA ASP A 21 6.09 -4.69 -9.87
C ASP A 21 6.22 -4.51 -8.35
N PRO A 22 7.42 -4.23 -7.79
CA PRO A 22 7.62 -4.04 -6.35
C PRO A 22 6.80 -2.87 -5.78
N ALA A 23 6.34 -1.96 -6.63
CA ALA A 23 5.44 -0.89 -6.24
C ALA A 23 4.15 -1.39 -5.58
N ILE A 24 3.69 -2.61 -5.90
CA ILE A 24 2.48 -3.23 -5.34
C ILE A 24 2.65 -3.44 -3.83
N ASP A 25 3.75 -4.06 -3.42
CA ASP A 25 4.04 -4.32 -2.00
C ASP A 25 4.34 -3.03 -1.25
N LEU A 26 5.17 -2.17 -1.85
CA LEU A 26 5.61 -0.91 -1.25
C LEU A 26 4.47 0.11 -1.10
N ALA A 27 3.43 0.05 -1.95
CA ALA A 27 2.27 0.95 -1.85
C ALA A 27 1.58 0.87 -0.49
N THR A 28 1.61 -0.28 0.18
CA THR A 28 0.95 -0.48 1.49
C THR A 28 1.53 0.40 2.59
N GLN A 29 2.81 0.79 2.47
CA GLN A 29 3.49 1.64 3.45
C GLN A 29 2.88 3.05 3.53
N LEU A 30 2.15 3.48 2.49
CA LEU A 30 1.50 4.78 2.44
C LEU A 30 0.36 4.92 3.47
N HIS A 31 -0.16 3.81 4.02
CA HIS A 31 -1.10 3.86 5.16
C HIS A 31 -0.50 4.49 6.41
N LEU A 32 0.82 4.35 6.59
CA LEU A 32 1.57 4.94 7.70
C LEU A 32 2.07 6.36 7.35
N GLY A 33 1.69 6.89 6.18
CA GLY A 33 2.01 8.24 5.73
C GLY A 33 3.22 8.32 4.80
N LYS A 34 3.34 9.46 4.10
CA LYS A 34 4.38 9.68 3.08
C LYS A 34 5.80 9.58 3.65
N ASN A 35 6.01 10.08 4.87
CA ASN A 35 7.34 10.08 5.49
C ASN A 35 7.80 8.66 5.83
N PHE A 36 6.92 7.86 6.44
CA PHE A 36 7.22 6.46 6.71
C PHE A 36 7.51 5.69 5.42
N ALA A 37 6.67 5.84 4.39
CA ALA A 37 6.88 5.18 3.10
C ALA A 37 8.21 5.56 2.44
N ARG A 38 8.66 6.83 2.59
CA ARG A 38 9.98 7.26 2.11
C ARG A 38 11.14 6.64 2.89
N LEU A 39 11.00 6.50 4.20
CA LEU A 39 11.99 5.79 5.03
C LEU A 39 12.11 4.32 4.61
N VAL A 40 10.99 3.65 4.35
CA VAL A 40 10.99 2.27 3.84
C VAL A 40 11.66 2.20 2.47
N LEU A 41 11.37 3.12 1.55
CA LEU A 41 12.03 3.16 0.24
C LEU A 41 13.55 3.34 0.36
N LYS A 42 14.01 4.23 1.24
CA LYS A 42 15.43 4.42 1.49
C LYS A 42 16.08 3.15 2.02
N ALA A 43 15.45 2.50 3.01
CA ALA A 43 15.94 1.23 3.54
C ALA A 43 15.96 0.12 2.47
N TYR A 44 14.93 0.05 1.62
CA TYR A 44 14.87 -0.89 0.51
C TYR A 44 16.00 -0.68 -0.50
N GLN A 45 16.28 0.58 -0.86
CA GLN A 45 17.41 0.94 -1.72
C GLN A 45 18.76 0.58 -1.09
N ASP A 46 18.93 0.84 0.21
CA ASP A 46 20.17 0.53 0.95
C ASP A 46 20.44 -0.99 0.99
N GLN A 47 19.39 -1.80 0.91
CA GLN A 47 19.46 -3.26 0.77
C GLN A 47 19.53 -3.72 -0.70
N LYS A 48 19.95 -2.83 -1.61
CA LYS A 48 20.12 -3.08 -3.07
C LYS A 48 18.80 -3.33 -3.82
N GLY A 49 17.66 -2.97 -3.24
CA GLY A 49 16.38 -2.92 -3.95
C GLY A 49 16.39 -1.87 -5.06
N VAL A 50 15.77 -2.18 -6.20
CA VAL A 50 15.71 -1.27 -7.35
C VAL A 50 14.68 -0.16 -7.08
N VAL A 51 15.16 1.07 -7.00
CA VAL A 51 14.33 2.28 -6.87
C VAL A 51 14.53 3.14 -8.12
N ASP A 52 13.65 2.95 -9.09
CA ASP A 52 13.61 3.79 -10.30
C ASP A 52 12.86 5.12 -10.03
N GLU A 53 13.01 6.07 -10.96
CA GLU A 53 12.41 7.41 -10.86
C GLU A 53 10.86 7.40 -10.83
N TRP A 54 10.23 6.33 -11.31
CA TRP A 54 8.78 6.16 -11.39
C TRP A 54 8.21 5.34 -10.23
N LEU A 55 9.03 4.70 -9.40
CA LEU A 55 8.57 3.80 -8.35
C LEU A 55 7.61 4.51 -7.38
N TRP A 56 7.95 5.72 -6.94
CA TRP A 56 7.09 6.52 -6.06
C TRP A 56 5.74 6.87 -6.72
N TYR A 57 5.76 7.16 -8.02
CA TYR A 57 4.54 7.41 -8.78
C TYR A 57 3.67 6.15 -8.84
N ARG A 58 4.26 4.99 -9.17
CA ARG A 58 3.53 3.71 -9.24
C ARG A 58 2.97 3.31 -7.88
N MET A 59 3.73 3.47 -6.79
CA MET A 59 3.24 3.23 -5.42
C MET A 59 1.97 4.04 -5.11
N LYS A 60 1.94 5.34 -5.46
CA LYS A 60 0.75 6.17 -5.27
C LYS A 60 -0.44 5.67 -6.08
N LYS A 61 -0.22 5.19 -7.30
CA LYS A 61 -1.28 4.62 -8.15
C LYS A 61 -1.79 3.30 -7.60
N TYR A 62 -0.92 2.37 -7.24
CA TYR A 62 -1.32 1.10 -6.64
C TYR A 62 -2.00 1.27 -5.28
N PHE A 63 -1.64 2.29 -4.51
CA PHE A 63 -2.34 2.60 -3.25
C PHE A 63 -3.83 2.89 -3.47
N VAL A 64 -4.16 3.63 -4.53
CA VAL A 64 -5.56 3.91 -4.90
C VAL A 64 -6.22 2.68 -5.52
N LEU A 65 -5.54 2.01 -6.46
CA LEU A 65 -6.09 0.82 -7.15
C LEU A 65 -6.41 -0.32 -6.18
N ARG A 66 -5.63 -0.48 -5.11
CA ARG A 66 -5.87 -1.52 -4.11
C ARG A 66 -7.21 -1.34 -3.40
N GLU A 67 -7.70 -0.12 -3.23
CA GLU A 67 -9.03 0.12 -2.64
C GLU A 67 -10.16 -0.24 -3.61
N LEU A 68 -9.93 -0.20 -4.92
CA LEU A 68 -10.90 -0.67 -5.91
C LEU A 68 -11.07 -2.20 -5.87
N ARG A 69 -10.01 -2.94 -5.53
CA ARG A 69 -10.11 -4.40 -5.34
C ARG A 69 -11.08 -4.73 -4.20
N TRP A 70 -10.99 -4.01 -3.09
CA TRP A 70 -11.90 -4.19 -1.95
C TRP A 70 -13.33 -3.77 -2.29
N PHE A 71 -13.51 -2.69 -3.03
CA PHE A 71 -14.81 -2.28 -3.54
C PHE A 71 -15.46 -3.37 -4.40
N TYR A 72 -14.72 -3.94 -5.35
CA TYR A 72 -15.22 -5.05 -6.18
C TYR A 72 -15.57 -6.28 -5.35
N PHE A 73 -14.72 -6.61 -4.36
CA PHE A 73 -15.01 -7.71 -3.45
C PHE A 73 -16.31 -7.47 -2.66
N ALA A 74 -16.50 -6.28 -2.10
CA ALA A 74 -17.69 -5.91 -1.34
C ALA A 74 -18.98 -6.04 -2.17
N LEU A 75 -18.93 -5.64 -3.45
CA LEU A 75 -20.03 -5.84 -4.39
C LEU A 75 -20.32 -7.33 -4.62
N LYS A 76 -19.29 -8.14 -4.80
CA LYS A 76 -19.42 -9.58 -5.05
C LYS A 76 -20.08 -10.34 -3.89
N VAL A 77 -19.88 -9.88 -2.65
CA VAL A 77 -20.43 -10.53 -1.45
C VAL A 77 -21.65 -9.81 -0.88
N GLU A 78 -22.18 -8.80 -1.59
CA GLU A 78 -23.36 -8.01 -1.20
C GLU A 78 -23.28 -7.43 0.23
N ASN A 79 -22.07 -7.06 0.66
CA ASN A 79 -21.84 -6.54 2.01
C ASN A 79 -21.80 -5.00 1.99
N LEU A 80 -22.90 -4.39 2.44
CA LEU A 80 -23.06 -2.93 2.49
C LEU A 80 -22.03 -2.25 3.40
N VAL A 81 -21.61 -2.89 4.49
CA VAL A 81 -20.62 -2.32 5.41
C VAL A 81 -19.25 -2.22 4.73
N GLU A 82 -18.82 -3.29 4.05
CA GLU A 82 -17.57 -3.30 3.30
C GLU A 82 -17.63 -2.37 2.07
N PHE A 83 -18.81 -2.19 1.48
CA PHE A 83 -19.03 -1.27 0.38
C PHE A 83 -18.81 0.18 0.83
N GLU A 84 -19.47 0.61 1.90
CA GLU A 84 -19.34 1.96 2.45
C GLU A 84 -17.91 2.26 2.91
N GLU A 85 -17.27 1.29 3.58
CA GLU A 85 -15.88 1.40 4.02
C GLU A 85 -14.92 1.53 2.83
N SER A 86 -15.14 0.77 1.75
CA SER A 86 -14.34 0.87 0.54
C SER A 86 -14.46 2.24 -0.12
N ILE A 87 -15.67 2.81 -0.20
CA ILE A 87 -15.88 4.18 -0.71
C ILE A 87 -15.13 5.20 0.15
N ARG A 88 -15.18 5.06 1.48
CA ARG A 88 -14.44 5.94 2.41
C ARG A 88 -12.93 5.87 2.19
N LYS A 89 -12.38 4.66 2.04
CA LYS A 89 -10.95 4.44 1.75
C LYS A 89 -10.54 5.02 0.41
N ILE A 90 -11.33 4.82 -0.66
CA ILE A 90 -11.07 5.40 -1.99
C ILE A 90 -10.97 6.93 -1.91
N ARG A 91 -11.94 7.60 -1.29
CA ARG A 91 -11.92 9.06 -1.11
C ARG A 91 -10.68 9.54 -0.38
N ARG A 92 -10.31 8.86 0.71
CA ARG A 92 -9.10 9.17 1.48
C ARG A 92 -7.83 9.00 0.63
N SER A 93 -7.73 7.92 -0.13
CA SER A 93 -6.56 7.62 -0.97
C SER A 93 -6.40 8.60 -2.13
N LEU A 94 -7.51 9.04 -2.73
CA LEU A 94 -7.48 10.10 -3.76
C LEU A 94 -6.97 11.43 -3.16
N ASN A 95 -7.48 11.85 -2.02
CA ASN A 95 -7.02 13.08 -1.36
C ASN A 95 -5.54 12.98 -0.96
N PHE A 96 -5.11 11.83 -0.44
CA PHE A 96 -3.72 11.59 -0.05
C PHE A 96 -2.74 11.72 -1.24
N THR A 97 -3.16 11.25 -2.42
CA THR A 97 -2.33 11.29 -3.64
C THR A 97 -2.39 12.61 -4.38
N GLN A 98 -3.46 13.41 -4.24
CA GLN A 98 -3.64 14.73 -4.84
C GLN A 98 -2.94 15.87 -4.08
N LEU A 99 -2.59 15.68 -2.81
CA LEU A 99 -1.81 16.68 -2.06
C LEU A 99 -0.46 16.92 -2.77
N LYS A 100 -0.32 18.12 -3.35
CA LYS A 100 0.86 18.61 -4.07
C LYS A 100 2.13 18.22 -3.32
N SER A 101 3.04 17.58 -4.05
CA SER A 101 4.43 17.43 -3.64
C SER A 101 5.03 18.81 -3.47
N VAL A 102 5.05 19.29 -2.23
CA VAL A 102 6.03 20.28 -1.77
C VAL A 102 7.34 19.54 -1.52
#